data_AF-A0AAV1L124-F1
#
_entry.id   AF-A0AAV1L124-F1
#
_cell.length_a   1.000
_cell.length_b   1.000
_cell.length_c   1.000
_cell.angle_alpha   90.00
_cell.angle_beta   90.00
_cell.angle_gamma   90.00
#
_symmetry.space_group_name_H-M   'P 1'
#
loop_
_entity.id
_entity.type
_entity.pdbx_description
1 polymer ?
#
loop_
_entity_poly.entity_id
_entity_poly.type
_entity_poly.pdbx_seq_one_letter_code
_entity_poly.pdbx_strand_id
1 'polypeptide(L)'
;MLKNCTLLTRRFICLKPILLNKLHFKHSATFINLLKNLPQTQCSQLENGLTVATEERQSCNTCIGLYIDAGSRYESKSQNGITHFMEHVAFKSTKSRNTAVLENLILTTGAKFQCFTTREMTAYFVECLSSDVPLVFDILLDCIFNNALNYSVIESEKQIVCSEMFEHERNIKNILFDYLHLSAFQGTPLEQTVMGPSNNIFKFNAKLLCKLIYERFTPEKMVLTAIGGINHHQIQDLANKYLSKLVNVKVDESNKFRYTGSDIRYRDDSQPMAHVAIAFEGPSFSHDDYTIMELASAVVGGWDKSQLGGLGHGTRVARAASYEGLCDAYKSFYISYKDTALWGAYFIAPRLTLDDMVFVVQDEWMRLCTMITDEEIERAKNQLKTNLLSKSASVVETSHKIGRSILYRTCILPLYEAIMDIDNISSNDIKAVCYKYLYDKCPVVAAVGPTEALTDYSRIRSNTYWLRL
;
A
#
# COMPACT_ATOMS: atom_id res chain seq x y z
N MET A 1 -25.57 68.89 -47.29
CA MET A 1 -26.47 68.73 -46.12
C MET A 1 -26.33 67.29 -45.65
N LEU A 2 -25.31 66.92 -44.86
CA LEU A 2 -25.16 67.06 -43.39
C LEU A 2 -26.23 66.33 -42.56
N LYS A 3 -25.72 65.48 -41.65
CA LYS A 3 -26.29 64.91 -40.41
C LYS A 3 -27.09 63.60 -40.59
N ASN A 4 -26.81 62.49 -39.89
CA ASN A 4 -26.13 62.27 -38.61
C ASN A 4 -25.41 60.91 -38.57
N CYS A 5 -24.12 60.95 -38.21
CA CYS A 5 -23.42 59.84 -37.57
C CYS A 5 -23.75 59.85 -36.07
N THR A 6 -24.12 58.70 -35.51
CA THR A 6 -24.00 58.44 -34.07
C THR A 6 -23.39 57.06 -33.86
N LEU A 7 -22.23 57.09 -33.21
CA LEU A 7 -21.41 55.97 -32.80
C LEU A 7 -22.18 55.02 -31.86
N LEU A 8 -22.28 53.74 -32.23
CA LEU A 8 -22.54 52.65 -31.30
C LEU A 8 -21.21 51.97 -31.00
N THR A 9 -20.53 52.49 -29.99
CA THR A 9 -19.33 51.91 -29.39
C THR A 9 -19.67 50.53 -28.81
N ARG A 10 -19.14 49.46 -29.41
CA ARG A 10 -19.01 48.14 -28.78
C ARG A 10 -18.16 48.30 -27.52
N ARG A 11 -18.80 48.31 -26.35
CA ARG A 11 -18.11 48.14 -25.06
C ARG A 11 -17.56 46.71 -25.02
N PHE A 12 -16.28 46.56 -25.37
CA PHE A 12 -15.47 45.45 -24.88
C PHE A 12 -15.48 45.53 -23.36
N ILE A 13 -16.27 44.66 -22.71
CA ILE A 13 -16.11 44.38 -21.30
C ILE A 13 -14.78 43.63 -21.20
N CYS A 14 -13.73 44.38 -20.91
CA CYS A 14 -12.43 43.87 -20.53
C CYS A 14 -12.64 43.11 -19.20
N LEU A 15 -12.90 41.81 -19.29
CA LEU A 15 -12.73 40.89 -18.17
C LEU A 15 -11.27 40.97 -17.79
N LYS A 16 -10.98 41.76 -16.75
CA LYS A 16 -9.66 41.81 -16.12
C LYS A 16 -9.22 40.36 -15.86
N PRO A 17 -7.96 40.00 -16.17
CA PRO A 17 -7.43 38.74 -15.70
C PRO A 17 -7.55 38.77 -14.18
N ILE A 18 -8.31 37.82 -13.62
CA ILE A 18 -8.26 37.53 -12.19
C ILE A 18 -6.80 37.14 -11.96
N LEU A 19 -6.03 38.08 -11.41
CA LEU A 19 -4.77 37.80 -10.77
C LEU A 19 -5.06 36.72 -9.74
N LEU A 20 -4.84 35.46 -10.12
CA LEU A 20 -4.52 34.38 -9.21
C LEU A 20 -3.25 34.83 -8.50
N ASN A 21 -3.42 35.68 -7.48
CA ASN A 21 -2.42 35.90 -6.46
C ASN A 21 -1.93 34.51 -6.08
N LYS A 22 -0.61 34.31 -6.13
CA LYS A 22 0.06 33.15 -5.54
C LYS A 22 -0.36 33.09 -4.07
N LEU A 23 -1.48 32.43 -3.82
CA LEU A 23 -1.93 32.07 -2.50
C LEU A 23 -1.01 30.93 -2.09
N HIS A 24 0.16 31.29 -1.55
CA HIS A 24 0.75 30.46 -0.53
C HIS A 24 -0.28 30.38 0.59
N PHE A 25 -1.19 29.41 0.50
CA PHE A 25 -2.13 29.09 1.56
C PHE A 25 -1.30 28.55 2.72
N LYS A 26 -0.73 29.47 3.51
CA LYS A 26 -0.34 29.15 4.88
C LYS A 26 -1.62 28.67 5.55
N HIS A 27 -1.59 27.43 6.02
CA HIS A 27 -2.70 26.84 6.77
C HIS A 27 -3.21 27.81 7.82
N SER A 28 -4.53 27.84 8.04
CA SER A 28 -5.09 28.68 9.10
C SER A 28 -4.46 28.30 10.44
N ALA A 29 -4.28 29.26 11.34
CA ALA A 29 -3.79 28.99 12.69
C ALA A 29 -4.67 27.94 13.40
N THR A 30 -5.98 27.93 13.09
CA THR A 30 -6.92 26.91 13.56
C THR A 30 -6.58 25.51 13.06
N PHE A 31 -6.24 25.34 11.78
CA PHE A 31 -5.84 24.05 11.22
C PHE A 31 -4.56 23.53 11.85
N ILE A 32 -3.54 24.38 11.98
CA ILE A 32 -2.27 24.01 12.62
C ILE A 32 -2.48 23.61 14.08
N ASN A 33 -3.32 24.35 14.82
CA ASN A 33 -3.62 24.02 16.22
C ASN A 33 -4.38 22.70 16.34
N LEU A 34 -5.34 22.41 15.44
CA LEU A 34 -6.04 21.12 15.41
C LEU A 34 -5.07 19.96 15.14
N LEU A 35 -4.14 20.13 14.20
CA LEU A 35 -3.13 19.11 13.92
C LEU A 35 -2.20 18.83 15.11
N LYS A 36 -1.79 19.88 15.83
CA LYS A 36 -0.94 19.75 17.03
C LYS A 36 -1.67 19.07 18.19
N ASN A 37 -2.99 19.21 18.25
CA ASN A 37 -3.84 18.63 19.29
C ASN A 37 -4.35 17.23 18.94
N LEU A 38 -3.92 16.64 17.82
CA LEU A 38 -4.24 15.25 17.52
C LEU A 38 -3.66 14.31 18.59
N PRO A 39 -4.36 13.19 18.89
CA PRO A 39 -3.89 12.23 19.87
C PRO A 39 -2.50 11.71 19.47
N GLN A 40 -1.57 11.75 20.42
CA GLN A 40 -0.21 11.28 20.20
C GLN A 40 -0.15 9.77 20.40
N THR A 41 0.65 9.10 19.58
CA THR A 41 0.93 7.69 19.77
C THR A 41 1.96 7.52 20.89
N GLN A 42 1.61 6.79 21.94
CA GLN A 42 2.53 6.38 22.99
C GLN A 42 3.16 5.05 22.60
N CYS A 43 4.48 4.93 22.77
CA CYS A 43 5.22 3.69 22.50
C CYS A 43 5.99 3.26 23.75
N SER A 44 5.93 1.98 24.07
CA SER A 44 6.76 1.34 25.08
C SER A 44 7.30 0.02 24.54
N GLN A 45 8.36 -0.47 25.17
CA GLN A 45 8.95 -1.77 24.85
C GLN A 45 8.91 -2.66 26.08
N LEU A 46 8.49 -3.91 25.92
CA LEU A 46 8.56 -4.91 26.97
C LEU A 46 10.00 -5.44 27.12
N GLU A 47 10.31 -6.08 28.23
CA GLU A 47 11.65 -6.64 28.50
C GLU A 47 12.11 -7.66 27.45
N ASN A 48 11.17 -8.37 26.82
CA ASN A 48 11.47 -9.35 25.77
C ASN A 48 11.65 -8.72 24.37
N GLY A 49 11.54 -7.40 24.24
CA GLY A 49 11.74 -6.66 23.00
C GLY A 49 10.47 -6.34 22.21
N LEU A 50 9.29 -6.83 22.62
CA LEU A 50 8.01 -6.52 21.97
C LEU A 50 7.71 -5.02 22.09
N THR A 51 7.38 -4.37 20.97
CA THR A 51 6.93 -2.98 20.97
C THR A 51 5.41 -2.90 21.15
N VAL A 52 4.96 -2.06 22.07
CA VAL A 52 3.55 -1.75 22.31
C VAL A 52 3.29 -0.29 21.95
N ALA A 53 2.42 -0.04 21.00
CA ALA A 53 2.07 1.29 20.52
C ALA A 53 0.57 1.55 20.68
N THR A 54 0.20 2.66 21.31
CA THR A 54 -1.22 2.99 21.53
C THR A 54 -1.52 4.42 21.17
N GLU A 55 -2.68 4.66 20.58
CA GLU A 55 -3.21 5.99 20.36
C GLU A 55 -4.59 6.08 21.03
N GLU A 56 -4.62 6.71 22.21
CA GLU A 56 -5.82 6.90 23.01
C GLU A 56 -6.72 7.95 22.38
N ARG A 57 -7.98 7.59 22.16
CA ARG A 57 -9.02 8.43 21.56
C ARG A 57 -10.26 8.42 22.45
N GLN A 58 -11.01 9.50 22.42
CA GLN A 58 -12.35 9.55 23.03
C GLN A 58 -13.35 8.79 22.13
N SER A 59 -13.29 7.45 22.14
CA SER A 59 -14.15 6.58 21.34
C SER A 59 -14.64 5.36 22.12
N CYS A 60 -15.84 4.87 21.80
CA CYS A 60 -16.39 3.64 22.39
C CYS A 60 -15.92 2.36 21.68
N ASN A 61 -15.23 2.50 20.55
CA ASN A 61 -14.66 1.41 19.78
C ASN A 61 -13.13 1.46 19.86
N THR A 62 -12.51 0.29 19.76
CA THR A 62 -11.07 0.08 19.78
C THR A 62 -10.67 -0.93 18.72
N CYS A 63 -9.54 -0.67 18.05
CA CYS A 63 -8.86 -1.65 17.21
C CYS A 63 -7.57 -2.09 17.89
N ILE A 64 -7.41 -3.40 18.09
CA ILE A 64 -6.18 -4.02 18.60
C ILE A 64 -5.57 -4.82 17.46
N GLY A 65 -4.26 -4.68 17.22
CA GLY A 65 -3.58 -5.43 16.17
C GLY A 65 -2.22 -5.96 16.61
N LEU A 66 -1.91 -7.19 16.22
CA LEU A 66 -0.56 -7.76 16.28
C LEU A 66 0.01 -7.80 14.87
N TYR A 67 0.99 -6.93 14.62
CA TYR A 67 1.71 -6.84 13.35
C TYR A 67 3.04 -7.56 13.48
N ILE A 68 3.35 -8.41 12.51
CA ILE A 68 4.48 -9.33 12.55
C ILE A 68 5.29 -9.14 11.27
N ASP A 69 6.61 -9.02 11.40
CA ASP A 69 7.57 -9.04 10.31
C ASP A 69 7.71 -10.46 9.73
N ALA A 70 6.63 -10.93 9.14
CA ALA A 70 6.46 -12.25 8.57
C ALA A 70 5.61 -12.14 7.30
N GLY A 71 5.95 -12.89 6.27
CA GLY A 71 5.35 -12.79 4.94
C GLY A 71 6.14 -13.63 3.94
N SER A 72 5.69 -13.68 2.68
CA SER A 72 6.27 -14.58 1.68
C SER A 72 7.76 -14.32 1.35
N ARG A 73 8.25 -13.10 1.57
CA ARG A 73 9.67 -12.75 1.45
C ARG A 73 10.55 -13.58 2.39
N TYR A 74 10.03 -13.97 3.55
CA TYR A 74 10.78 -14.70 4.58
C TYR A 74 10.63 -16.22 4.47
N GLU A 75 9.95 -16.70 3.43
CA GLU A 75 9.70 -18.11 3.20
C GLU A 75 10.76 -18.71 2.27
N SER A 76 11.09 -19.98 2.54
CA SER A 76 11.83 -20.78 1.55
C SER A 76 10.92 -21.14 0.39
N LYS A 77 11.48 -21.40 -0.80
CA LYS A 77 10.69 -21.85 -1.97
C LYS A 77 9.83 -23.08 -1.69
N SER A 78 10.29 -23.98 -0.81
CA SER A 78 9.53 -25.18 -0.38
C SER A 78 8.40 -24.91 0.61
N GLN A 79 8.43 -23.76 1.30
CA GLN A 79 7.44 -23.34 2.28
C GLN A 79 6.60 -22.16 1.79
N ASN A 80 6.82 -21.68 0.56
CA ASN A 80 6.13 -20.51 0.05
C ASN A 80 4.61 -20.72 0.08
N GLY A 81 3.89 -19.76 0.69
CA GLY A 81 2.46 -19.79 0.96
C GLY A 81 2.10 -20.14 2.42
N ILE A 82 3.07 -20.53 3.26
CA ILE A 82 2.77 -21.02 4.61
C ILE A 82 2.25 -19.92 5.54
N THR A 83 2.70 -18.68 5.39
CA THR A 83 2.27 -17.56 6.22
C THR A 83 0.82 -17.18 5.90
N HIS A 84 0.48 -17.14 4.60
CA HIS A 84 -0.90 -17.02 4.15
C HIS A 84 -1.76 -18.20 4.64
N PHE A 85 -1.25 -19.42 4.59
CA PHE A 85 -1.99 -20.58 5.09
C PHE A 85 -2.24 -20.50 6.62
N MET A 86 -1.30 -19.95 7.39
CA MET A 86 -1.48 -19.72 8.83
C MET A 86 -2.64 -18.76 9.11
N GLU A 87 -2.88 -17.78 8.23
CA GLU A 87 -4.03 -16.87 8.28
C GLU A 87 -5.37 -17.63 8.34
N HIS A 88 -5.56 -18.59 7.43
CA HIS A 88 -6.78 -19.39 7.34
C HIS A 88 -7.01 -20.26 8.58
N VAL A 89 -5.94 -20.76 9.19
CA VAL A 89 -6.03 -21.69 10.31
C VAL A 89 -6.12 -20.95 11.66
N ALA A 90 -5.62 -19.72 11.74
CA ALA A 90 -5.49 -18.96 13.00
C ALA A 90 -6.80 -18.90 13.80
N PHE A 91 -7.92 -18.58 13.16
CA PHE A 91 -9.21 -18.35 13.83
C PHE A 91 -10.13 -19.59 13.90
N LYS A 92 -9.64 -20.78 13.55
CA LYS A 92 -10.49 -22.00 13.42
C LYS A 92 -10.53 -22.86 14.67
N SER A 93 -9.45 -22.90 15.43
CA SER A 93 -9.35 -23.77 16.60
C SER A 93 -8.27 -23.32 17.59
N THR A 94 -8.52 -23.54 18.88
CA THR A 94 -7.54 -23.32 19.94
C THR A 94 -7.47 -24.55 20.83
N LYS A 95 -6.41 -24.70 21.62
CA LYS A 95 -6.29 -25.80 22.59
C LYS A 95 -7.11 -25.55 23.86
N SER A 96 -7.33 -24.30 24.23
CA SER A 96 -8.09 -23.90 25.43
C SER A 96 -9.59 -23.88 25.22
N ARG A 97 -10.06 -23.65 23.98
CA ARG A 97 -11.48 -23.48 23.67
C ARG A 97 -11.89 -24.38 22.52
N ASN A 98 -12.97 -25.13 22.74
CA ASN A 98 -13.65 -25.83 21.66
C ASN A 98 -14.11 -24.81 20.58
N THR A 99 -14.04 -25.18 19.31
CA THR A 99 -14.45 -24.35 18.16
C THR A 99 -15.83 -23.73 18.34
N ALA A 100 -16.84 -24.50 18.77
CA ALA A 100 -18.19 -23.96 19.00
C ALA A 100 -18.24 -22.90 20.12
N VAL A 101 -17.37 -23.01 21.12
CA VAL A 101 -17.26 -22.02 22.20
C VAL A 101 -16.54 -20.77 21.70
N LEU A 102 -15.48 -20.94 20.92
CA LEU A 102 -14.73 -19.84 20.29
C LEU A 102 -15.64 -19.02 19.38
N GLU A 103 -16.38 -19.67 18.49
CA GLU A 103 -17.32 -19.01 17.57
C GLU A 103 -18.41 -18.25 18.33
N ASN A 104 -19.02 -18.87 19.35
CA ASN A 104 -20.02 -18.20 20.17
C ASN A 104 -19.46 -16.98 20.90
N LEU A 105 -18.22 -17.04 21.42
CA LEU A 105 -17.58 -15.90 22.08
C LEU A 105 -17.33 -14.75 21.09
N ILE A 106 -16.84 -15.06 19.90
CA ILE A 106 -16.62 -14.06 18.83
C ILE A 106 -17.96 -13.41 18.44
N LEU A 107 -19.00 -14.21 18.22
CA LEU A 107 -20.32 -13.71 17.84
C LEU A 107 -20.98 -12.88 18.96
N THR A 108 -20.86 -13.31 20.21
CA THR A 108 -21.50 -12.62 21.35
C THR A 108 -20.85 -11.27 21.64
N THR A 109 -19.53 -11.16 21.46
CA THR A 109 -18.81 -9.88 21.62
C THR A 109 -19.06 -8.90 20.47
N GLY A 110 -19.56 -9.38 19.32
CA GLY A 110 -19.70 -8.57 18.11
C GLY A 110 -18.35 -8.08 17.54
N ALA A 111 -17.23 -8.63 18.01
CA ALA A 111 -15.90 -8.24 17.59
C ALA A 111 -15.59 -8.77 16.18
N LYS A 112 -14.95 -7.94 15.37
CA LYS A 112 -14.59 -8.28 13.99
C LYS A 112 -13.12 -8.66 13.92
N PHE A 113 -12.84 -9.96 13.97
CA PHE A 113 -11.50 -10.49 13.78
C PHE A 113 -11.15 -10.51 12.31
N GLN A 114 -9.99 -9.97 11.97
CA GLN A 114 -9.50 -9.86 10.62
C GLN A 114 -7.99 -10.10 10.60
N CYS A 115 -7.51 -10.44 9.43
CA CYS A 115 -6.11 -10.68 9.18
C CYS A 115 -5.80 -10.37 7.72
N PHE A 116 -4.52 -10.16 7.44
CA PHE A 116 -4.00 -10.20 6.08
C PHE A 116 -2.51 -10.47 6.10
N THR A 117 -2.04 -11.05 5.01
CA THR A 117 -0.62 -11.34 4.76
C THR A 117 -0.15 -10.58 3.53
N THR A 118 1.04 -10.00 3.62
CA THR A 118 1.75 -9.38 2.49
C THR A 118 3.10 -10.07 2.29
N ARG A 119 3.92 -9.56 1.36
CA ARG A 119 5.28 -10.09 1.16
C ARG A 119 6.16 -9.93 2.41
N GLU A 120 5.97 -8.91 3.24
CA GLU A 120 6.86 -8.63 4.40
C GLU A 120 6.14 -8.52 5.75
N MET A 121 4.81 -8.49 5.76
CA MET A 121 4.06 -8.23 6.98
C MET A 121 2.79 -9.07 7.03
N THR A 122 2.53 -9.64 8.20
CA THR A 122 1.29 -10.32 8.55
C THR A 122 0.68 -9.59 9.72
N ALA A 123 -0.62 -9.31 9.65
CA ALA A 123 -1.34 -8.64 10.71
C ALA A 123 -2.54 -9.47 11.14
N TYR A 124 -2.72 -9.61 12.45
CA TYR A 124 -3.94 -10.14 13.07
C TYR A 124 -4.53 -9.02 13.90
N PHE A 125 -5.72 -8.55 13.56
CA PHE A 125 -6.32 -7.42 14.24
C PHE A 125 -7.81 -7.61 14.46
N VAL A 126 -8.35 -6.85 15.39
CA VAL A 126 -9.74 -6.97 15.81
C VAL A 126 -10.30 -5.60 16.13
N GLU A 127 -11.48 -5.32 15.60
CA GLU A 127 -12.29 -4.17 15.97
C GLU A 127 -13.36 -4.62 16.97
N CYS A 128 -13.39 -4.01 18.16
CA CYS A 128 -14.33 -4.34 19.22
C CYS A 128 -14.76 -3.11 20.04
N LEU A 129 -15.73 -3.30 20.94
CA LEU A 129 -16.07 -2.31 21.95
C LEU A 129 -14.93 -2.18 22.96
N SER A 130 -14.65 -0.96 23.41
CA SER A 130 -13.56 -0.69 24.36
C SER A 130 -13.70 -1.45 25.68
N SER A 131 -14.93 -1.79 26.10
CA SER A 131 -15.20 -2.60 27.29
C SER A 131 -14.72 -4.05 27.17
N ASP A 132 -14.69 -4.58 25.95
CA ASP A 132 -14.43 -6.01 25.68
C ASP A 132 -12.96 -6.29 25.35
N VAL A 133 -12.13 -5.24 25.34
CA VAL A 133 -10.69 -5.30 25.05
C VAL A 133 -9.97 -6.44 25.79
N PRO A 134 -10.12 -6.62 27.12
CA PRO A 134 -9.42 -7.71 27.81
C PRO A 134 -9.80 -9.11 27.31
N LEU A 135 -11.08 -9.35 27.01
CA LEU A 135 -11.59 -10.63 26.52
C LEU A 135 -11.15 -10.87 25.07
N VAL A 136 -11.29 -9.86 24.22
CA VAL A 136 -10.95 -9.95 22.80
C VAL A 136 -9.45 -10.11 22.60
N PHE A 137 -8.63 -9.45 23.41
CA PHE A 137 -7.17 -9.61 23.42
C PHE A 137 -6.76 -11.05 23.75
N ASP A 138 -7.38 -11.63 24.78
CA ASP A 138 -7.16 -13.02 25.18
C ASP A 138 -7.55 -14.01 24.07
N ILE A 139 -8.69 -13.80 23.40
CA ILE A 139 -9.13 -14.60 22.25
C ILE A 139 -8.14 -14.48 21.08
N LEU A 140 -7.72 -13.26 20.74
CA LEU A 140 -6.79 -13.00 19.63
C LEU A 140 -5.49 -13.78 19.81
N LEU A 141 -4.87 -13.69 20.99
CA LEU A 141 -3.60 -14.35 21.26
C LEU A 141 -3.74 -15.86 21.39
N ASP A 142 -4.87 -16.35 21.90
CA ASP A 142 -5.15 -17.78 21.98
C ASP A 142 -5.24 -18.42 20.58
N CYS A 143 -5.91 -17.75 19.64
CA CYS A 143 -6.00 -18.14 18.23
C CYS A 143 -4.63 -18.24 17.55
N ILE A 144 -3.73 -17.31 17.84
CA ILE A 144 -2.43 -17.22 17.19
C ILE A 144 -1.42 -18.20 17.81
N PHE A 145 -1.23 -18.15 19.13
CA PHE A 145 -0.12 -18.82 19.81
C PHE A 145 -0.50 -20.18 20.40
N ASN A 146 -1.78 -20.45 20.61
CA ASN A 146 -2.28 -21.68 21.22
C ASN A 146 -3.30 -22.40 20.32
N ASN A 147 -3.06 -22.34 19.01
CA ASN A 147 -3.86 -23.00 18.00
C ASN A 147 -3.80 -24.54 18.14
N ALA A 148 -4.93 -25.23 17.97
CA ALA A 148 -4.97 -26.69 18.07
C ALA A 148 -4.37 -27.40 16.84
N LEU A 149 -4.40 -26.75 15.67
CA LEU A 149 -3.84 -27.27 14.41
C LEU A 149 -4.31 -28.70 14.08
N ASN A 150 -5.61 -28.97 14.28
CA ASN A 150 -6.21 -30.28 14.03
C ASN A 150 -6.04 -30.67 12.56
N TYR A 151 -5.72 -31.96 12.31
CA TYR A 151 -5.53 -32.47 10.95
C TYR A 151 -6.73 -32.22 10.03
N SER A 152 -7.95 -32.47 10.53
CA SER A 152 -9.19 -32.26 9.76
C SER A 152 -9.39 -30.80 9.36
N VAL A 153 -9.04 -29.85 10.24
CA VAL A 153 -9.12 -28.41 9.95
C VAL A 153 -8.10 -28.03 8.89
N ILE A 154 -6.85 -28.49 9.02
CA ILE A 154 -5.80 -28.23 8.03
C ILE A 154 -6.19 -28.77 6.65
N GLU A 155 -6.67 -30.01 6.56
CA GLU A 155 -7.08 -30.59 5.27
C GLU A 155 -8.28 -29.85 4.65
N SER A 156 -9.22 -29.39 5.48
CA SER A 156 -10.35 -28.56 5.02
C SER A 156 -9.87 -27.22 4.48
N GLU A 157 -9.02 -26.51 5.22
CA GLU A 157 -8.53 -25.18 4.82
C GLU A 157 -7.63 -25.27 3.57
N LYS A 158 -6.91 -26.38 3.34
CA LYS A 158 -6.17 -26.59 2.07
C LYS A 158 -7.08 -26.50 0.84
N GLN A 159 -8.29 -27.06 0.92
CA GLN A 159 -9.25 -27.00 -0.19
C GLN A 159 -9.82 -25.59 -0.39
N ILE A 160 -10.04 -24.86 0.71
CA ILE A 160 -10.51 -23.48 0.68
C ILE A 160 -9.47 -22.58 0.03
N VAL A 161 -8.21 -22.65 0.47
CA VAL A 161 -7.11 -21.85 -0.12
C VAL A 161 -6.90 -22.22 -1.59
N CYS A 162 -7.03 -23.49 -1.97
CA CYS A 162 -6.97 -23.90 -3.37
C CYS A 162 -8.10 -23.24 -4.20
N SER A 163 -9.31 -23.19 -3.65
CA SER A 163 -10.45 -22.51 -4.29
C SER A 163 -10.23 -21.00 -4.41
N GLU A 164 -9.68 -20.39 -3.38
CA GLU A 164 -9.31 -18.97 -3.37
C GLU A 164 -8.22 -18.66 -4.42
N MET A 165 -7.22 -19.53 -4.59
CA MET A 165 -6.23 -19.39 -5.66
C MET A 165 -6.88 -19.35 -7.05
N PHE A 166 -7.87 -20.22 -7.31
CA PHE A 166 -8.61 -20.19 -8.56
C PHE A 166 -9.40 -18.89 -8.74
N GLU A 167 -9.93 -18.31 -7.67
CA GLU A 167 -10.59 -17.00 -7.71
C GLU A 167 -9.59 -15.86 -7.95
N HIS A 168 -8.41 -15.93 -7.33
CA HIS A 168 -7.31 -14.98 -7.52
C HIS A 168 -6.83 -14.98 -8.98
N GLU A 169 -6.70 -16.15 -9.59
CA GLU A 169 -6.35 -16.31 -11.01
C GLU A 169 -7.41 -15.78 -11.98
N ARG A 170 -8.67 -15.61 -11.55
CA ARG A 170 -9.69 -14.94 -12.38
C ARG A 170 -9.54 -13.42 -12.37
N ASN A 171 -8.83 -12.86 -11.40
CA ASN A 171 -8.59 -11.44 -11.32
C ASN A 171 -7.29 -11.07 -12.04
N ILE A 172 -7.43 -10.57 -13.27
CA ILE A 172 -6.29 -10.20 -14.14
C ILE A 172 -5.34 -9.20 -13.45
N LYS A 173 -5.88 -8.26 -12.66
CA LYS A 173 -5.06 -7.28 -11.94
C LYS A 173 -4.14 -7.96 -10.93
N ASN A 174 -4.63 -8.97 -10.22
CA ASN A 174 -3.84 -9.69 -9.23
C ASN A 174 -2.69 -10.45 -9.90
N ILE A 175 -2.99 -11.22 -10.96
CA ILE A 175 -1.98 -11.90 -11.78
C ILE A 175 -0.93 -10.92 -12.31
N LEU A 176 -1.38 -9.77 -12.83
CA LEU A 176 -0.48 -8.76 -13.37
C LEU A 176 0.54 -8.29 -12.33
N PHE A 177 0.10 -7.98 -11.10
CA PHE A 177 1.02 -7.55 -10.06
C PHE A 177 1.91 -8.71 -9.59
N ASP A 178 1.46 -9.96 -9.59
CA ASP A 178 2.34 -11.10 -9.32
C ASP A 178 3.42 -11.26 -10.40
N TYR A 179 3.08 -11.10 -11.68
CA TYR A 179 4.06 -11.06 -12.78
C TYR A 179 5.02 -9.87 -12.68
N LEU A 180 4.54 -8.71 -12.25
CA LEU A 180 5.37 -7.54 -12.03
C LEU A 180 6.45 -7.82 -10.97
N HIS A 181 6.07 -8.40 -9.82
CA HIS A 181 7.04 -8.75 -8.76
C HIS A 181 7.97 -9.88 -9.18
N LEU A 182 7.45 -10.91 -9.86
CA LEU A 182 8.24 -12.02 -10.38
C LEU A 182 9.33 -11.53 -11.32
N SER A 183 8.98 -10.63 -12.25
CA SER A 183 9.91 -10.05 -13.21
C SER A 183 10.91 -9.11 -12.53
N ALA A 184 10.42 -8.20 -11.68
CA ALA A 184 11.23 -7.18 -11.03
C ALA A 184 12.29 -7.77 -10.08
N PHE A 185 11.93 -8.80 -9.33
CA PHE A 185 12.75 -9.34 -8.23
C PHE A 185 13.23 -10.76 -8.51
N GLN A 186 13.34 -11.13 -9.79
CA GLN A 186 13.72 -12.46 -10.24
C GLN A 186 14.98 -13.02 -9.57
N GLY A 187 14.86 -14.26 -9.08
CA GLY A 187 15.88 -14.98 -8.34
C GLY A 187 16.00 -14.60 -6.86
N THR A 188 15.09 -13.77 -6.33
CA THR A 188 15.10 -13.33 -4.93
C THR A 188 13.79 -13.67 -4.22
N PRO A 189 13.74 -13.69 -2.88
CA PRO A 189 12.50 -14.04 -2.16
C PRO A 189 11.31 -13.11 -2.44
N LEU A 190 11.55 -11.86 -2.85
CA LEU A 190 10.49 -10.91 -3.22
C LEU A 190 9.75 -11.29 -4.52
N GLU A 191 10.31 -12.19 -5.34
CA GLU A 191 9.63 -12.74 -6.54
C GLU A 191 8.41 -13.58 -6.16
N GLN A 192 8.40 -14.15 -4.96
CA GLN A 192 7.40 -15.12 -4.52
C GLN A 192 6.04 -14.46 -4.31
N THR A 193 4.97 -15.15 -4.71
CA THR A 193 3.59 -14.71 -4.41
C THR A 193 3.26 -14.97 -2.95
N VAL A 194 2.23 -14.30 -2.44
CA VAL A 194 1.79 -14.45 -1.05
C VAL A 194 1.14 -15.82 -0.81
N MET A 195 0.31 -16.28 -1.76
CA MET A 195 -0.38 -17.58 -1.68
C MET A 195 0.56 -18.77 -1.92
N GLY A 196 1.65 -18.55 -2.66
CA GLY A 196 2.57 -19.60 -3.09
C GLY A 196 1.98 -20.58 -4.11
N PRO A 197 2.76 -21.56 -4.57
CA PRO A 197 2.28 -22.54 -5.54
C PRO A 197 1.40 -23.60 -4.89
N SER A 198 0.38 -24.07 -5.62
CA SER A 198 -0.58 -25.09 -5.15
C SER A 198 0.10 -26.37 -4.67
N ASN A 199 1.21 -26.77 -5.30
CA ASN A 199 2.02 -27.92 -4.90
C ASN A 199 2.60 -27.82 -3.48
N ASN A 200 2.82 -26.61 -2.95
CA ASN A 200 3.30 -26.40 -1.58
C ASN A 200 2.16 -26.54 -0.57
N ILE A 201 0.96 -26.05 -0.89
CA ILE A 201 -0.19 -26.05 0.01
C ILE A 201 -0.51 -27.45 0.53
N PHE A 202 -0.50 -28.45 -0.35
CA PHE A 202 -0.78 -29.83 0.04
C PHE A 202 0.28 -30.44 0.98
N LYS A 203 1.49 -29.87 1.05
CA LYS A 203 2.57 -30.31 1.95
C LYS A 203 2.49 -29.68 3.33
N PHE A 204 1.69 -28.62 3.51
CA PHE A 204 1.55 -27.95 4.80
C PHE A 204 0.91 -28.86 5.84
N ASN A 205 1.44 -28.78 7.07
CA ASN A 205 1.02 -29.60 8.19
C ASN A 205 1.31 -28.86 9.50
N ALA A 206 0.76 -29.37 10.60
CA ALA A 206 0.89 -28.75 11.92
C ALA A 206 2.35 -28.51 12.34
N LYS A 207 3.27 -29.42 12.00
CA LYS A 207 4.70 -29.27 12.34
C LYS A 207 5.32 -28.06 11.63
N LEU A 208 5.01 -27.86 10.35
CA LEU A 208 5.50 -26.70 9.60
C LEU A 208 4.91 -25.38 10.13
N LEU A 209 3.63 -25.37 10.51
CA LEU A 209 2.98 -24.20 11.10
C LEU A 209 3.54 -23.85 12.48
N CYS A 210 3.72 -24.84 13.36
CA CYS A 210 4.40 -24.63 14.64
C CYS A 210 5.82 -24.08 14.45
N LYS A 211 6.55 -24.60 13.46
CA LYS A 211 7.89 -24.12 13.12
C LYS A 211 7.85 -22.66 12.66
N LEU A 212 6.89 -22.28 11.79
CA LEU A 212 6.69 -20.90 11.37
C LEU A 212 6.47 -19.97 12.57
N ILE A 213 5.52 -20.30 13.46
CA ILE A 213 5.21 -19.49 14.64
C ILE A 213 6.46 -19.36 15.52
N TYR A 214 7.15 -20.46 15.79
CA TYR A 214 8.35 -20.45 16.63
C TYR A 214 9.50 -19.61 16.04
N GLU A 215 9.72 -19.68 14.74
CA GLU A 215 10.84 -18.99 14.06
C GLU A 215 10.54 -17.53 13.71
N ARG A 216 9.26 -17.17 13.49
CA ARG A 216 8.86 -15.87 12.95
C ARG A 216 8.07 -15.00 13.91
N PHE A 217 7.30 -15.57 14.84
CA PHE A 217 6.42 -14.80 15.73
C PHE A 217 7.19 -14.47 17.01
N THR A 218 8.32 -13.79 16.83
CA THR A 218 9.26 -13.42 17.90
C THR A 218 9.04 -11.98 18.34
N PRO A 219 9.11 -11.67 19.64
CA PRO A 219 8.87 -10.32 20.18
C PRO A 219 9.54 -9.16 19.43
N GLU A 220 10.83 -9.28 19.09
CA GLU A 220 11.58 -8.25 18.36
C GLU A 220 11.02 -7.94 16.95
N LYS A 221 10.27 -8.88 16.37
CA LYS A 221 9.66 -8.79 15.03
C LYS A 221 8.17 -8.47 15.09
N MET A 222 7.66 -8.17 16.28
CA MET A 222 6.24 -7.93 16.51
C MET A 222 5.98 -6.55 17.08
N VAL A 223 4.87 -5.99 16.67
CA VAL A 223 4.35 -4.72 17.16
C VAL A 223 2.89 -4.93 17.54
N LEU A 224 2.60 -4.70 18.81
CA LEU A 224 1.23 -4.66 19.29
C LEU A 224 0.72 -3.22 19.20
N THR A 225 -0.39 -3.02 18.50
CA THR A 225 -1.06 -1.73 18.39
C THR A 225 -2.42 -1.76 19.10
N ALA A 226 -2.81 -0.64 19.71
CA ALA A 226 -4.19 -0.45 20.19
C ALA A 226 -4.65 1.01 20.00
N ILE A 227 -5.68 1.22 19.18
CA ILE A 227 -6.18 2.55 18.79
C ILE A 227 -7.65 2.66 19.18
N GLY A 228 -8.00 3.62 20.04
CA GLY A 228 -9.37 3.82 20.48
C GLY A 228 -9.51 4.24 21.94
N GLY A 229 -10.65 3.93 22.56
CA GLY A 229 -10.93 4.25 23.97
C GLY A 229 -10.22 3.33 24.94
N ILE A 230 -8.89 3.35 24.92
CA ILE A 230 -8.03 2.52 25.77
C ILE A 230 -6.94 3.35 26.42
N ASN A 231 -6.44 2.86 27.55
CA ASN A 231 -5.28 3.43 28.20
C ASN A 231 -4.01 2.62 27.87
N HIS A 232 -2.88 3.31 27.66
CA HIS A 232 -1.61 2.68 27.32
C HIS A 232 -1.18 1.61 28.34
N HIS A 233 -1.29 1.90 29.65
CA HIS A 233 -0.88 0.97 30.70
C HIS A 233 -1.73 -0.30 30.73
N GLN A 234 -3.04 -0.19 30.46
CA GLN A 234 -3.91 -1.37 30.39
C GLN A 234 -3.47 -2.35 29.29
N ILE A 235 -3.10 -1.83 28.12
CA ILE A 235 -2.61 -2.64 27.00
C ILE A 235 -1.22 -3.20 27.31
N GLN A 236 -0.36 -2.42 27.95
CA GLN A 236 0.96 -2.87 28.39
C GLN A 236 0.86 -4.03 29.40
N ASP A 237 -0.06 -3.94 30.37
CA ASP A 237 -0.29 -5.00 31.36
C ASP A 237 -0.83 -6.28 30.71
N LEU A 238 -1.76 -6.15 29.75
CA LEU A 238 -2.24 -7.29 28.96
C LEU A 238 -1.10 -7.90 28.14
N ALA A 239 -0.31 -7.09 27.45
CA ALA A 239 0.83 -7.56 26.67
C ALA A 239 1.85 -8.29 27.56
N ASN A 240 2.17 -7.74 28.73
CA ASN A 240 3.03 -8.38 29.72
C ASN A 240 2.45 -9.72 30.21
N LYS A 241 1.15 -9.79 30.50
CA LYS A 241 0.50 -11.02 30.97
C LYS A 241 0.59 -12.16 29.95
N TYR A 242 0.38 -11.86 28.67
CA TYR A 242 0.22 -12.88 27.62
C TYR A 242 1.47 -13.12 26.77
N LEU A 243 2.26 -12.08 26.48
CA LEU A 243 3.34 -12.13 25.48
C LEU A 243 4.73 -12.10 26.11
N SER A 244 4.88 -11.81 27.40
CA SER A 244 6.20 -11.76 28.08
C SER A 244 7.00 -13.06 27.98
N LYS A 245 6.31 -14.21 27.89
CA LYS A 245 6.93 -15.54 27.81
C LYS A 245 7.49 -15.89 26.44
N LEU A 246 7.19 -15.10 25.42
CA LEU A 246 7.73 -15.32 24.08
C LEU A 246 9.23 -15.02 24.07
N VAL A 247 9.96 -15.81 23.30
CA VAL A 247 11.43 -15.78 23.24
C VAL A 247 11.85 -15.41 21.83
N ASN A 248 12.91 -14.61 21.71
CA ASN A 248 13.50 -14.29 20.41
C ASN A 248 14.30 -15.49 19.90
N VAL A 249 14.01 -15.87 18.65
CA VAL A 249 14.73 -16.92 17.92
C VAL A 249 15.50 -16.25 16.80
N LYS A 250 16.83 -16.40 16.80
CA LYS A 250 17.65 -15.92 15.70
C LYS A 250 17.56 -16.89 14.53
N VAL A 251 17.11 -16.39 13.40
CA VAL A 251 17.06 -17.11 12.13
C VAL A 251 17.94 -16.33 11.16
N ASP A 252 18.85 -17.02 10.47
CA ASP A 252 19.65 -16.41 9.41
C ASP A 252 18.73 -15.98 8.26
N GLU A 253 18.71 -14.67 7.99
CA GLU A 253 17.89 -14.08 6.94
C GLU A 253 18.75 -13.65 5.76
N SER A 254 18.48 -14.23 4.60
CA SER A 254 19.02 -13.71 3.35
C SER A 254 18.19 -12.51 2.90
N ASN A 255 18.58 -11.31 3.33
CA ASN A 255 17.97 -10.05 2.88
C ASN A 255 18.44 -9.61 1.48
N LYS A 256 18.89 -10.55 0.66
CA LYS A 256 19.32 -10.26 -0.71
C LYS A 256 18.09 -9.99 -1.57
N PHE A 257 17.96 -8.75 -2.02
CA PHE A 257 17.09 -8.38 -3.13
C PHE A 257 17.96 -7.89 -4.29
N ARG A 258 17.37 -7.90 -5.48
CA ARG A 258 17.94 -7.36 -6.71
C ARG A 258 16.77 -6.98 -7.60
N TYR A 259 16.68 -5.69 -7.90
CA TYR A 259 15.80 -5.23 -8.95
C TYR A 259 16.40 -5.51 -10.32
N THR A 260 15.59 -6.00 -11.26
CA THR A 260 15.98 -6.24 -12.64
C THR A 260 14.95 -5.61 -13.56
N GLY A 261 15.41 -4.73 -14.45
CA GLY A 261 14.56 -4.24 -15.54
C GLY A 261 14.32 -5.37 -16.55
N SER A 262 13.07 -5.79 -16.68
CA SER A 262 12.68 -6.92 -17.52
C SER A 262 11.24 -6.79 -18.02
N ASP A 263 10.86 -7.65 -18.96
CA ASP A 263 9.55 -7.62 -19.62
C ASP A 263 8.92 -9.02 -19.55
N ILE A 264 7.69 -9.08 -19.06
CA ILE A 264 6.85 -10.29 -19.07
C ILE A 264 5.48 -9.97 -19.65
N ARG A 265 5.10 -10.71 -20.69
CA ARG A 265 3.82 -10.52 -21.39
C ARG A 265 3.08 -11.83 -21.48
N TYR A 266 1.93 -11.92 -20.82
CA TYR A 266 0.97 -12.99 -21.02
C TYR A 266 -0.04 -12.56 -22.08
N ARG A 267 0.21 -12.96 -23.33
CA ARG A 267 -0.67 -12.63 -24.45
C ARG A 267 -1.88 -13.56 -24.46
N ASP A 268 -3.06 -12.96 -24.35
CA ASP A 268 -4.34 -13.62 -24.48
C ASP A 268 -5.30 -12.70 -25.25
N ASP A 269 -5.40 -12.94 -26.56
CA ASP A 269 -6.23 -12.15 -27.47
C ASP A 269 -7.74 -12.41 -27.28
N SER A 270 -8.13 -13.41 -26.47
CA SER A 270 -9.54 -13.67 -26.15
C SER A 270 -10.11 -12.69 -25.13
N GLN A 271 -9.24 -12.02 -24.35
CA GLN A 271 -9.65 -11.03 -23.37
C GLN A 271 -10.01 -9.70 -24.05
N PRO A 272 -11.03 -8.97 -23.55
CA PRO A 272 -11.49 -7.75 -24.19
C PRO A 272 -10.49 -6.59 -24.07
N MET A 273 -9.74 -6.53 -22.99
CA MET A 273 -8.87 -5.40 -22.61
C MET A 273 -7.53 -5.92 -22.13
N ALA A 274 -6.47 -5.16 -22.39
CA ALA A 274 -5.15 -5.46 -21.85
C ALA A 274 -4.91 -4.70 -20.54
N HIS A 275 -4.30 -5.39 -19.59
CA HIS A 275 -3.86 -4.86 -18.31
C HIS A 275 -2.34 -4.74 -18.34
N VAL A 276 -1.81 -3.56 -18.05
CA VAL A 276 -0.38 -3.28 -18.14
C VAL A 276 0.08 -2.56 -16.88
N ALA A 277 1.22 -2.99 -16.34
CA ALA A 277 1.91 -2.31 -15.25
C ALA A 277 3.37 -2.08 -15.64
N ILE A 278 3.82 -0.84 -15.50
CA ILE A 278 5.21 -0.45 -15.74
C ILE A 278 5.71 0.21 -14.46
N ALA A 279 6.85 -0.23 -13.94
CA ALA A 279 7.42 0.30 -12.71
C ALA A 279 8.94 0.44 -12.77
N PHE A 280 9.47 1.33 -11.94
CA PHE A 280 10.89 1.50 -11.64
C PHE A 280 11.16 1.04 -10.22
N GLU A 281 12.45 0.80 -9.94
CA GLU A 281 12.92 0.68 -8.57
C GLU A 281 12.78 2.03 -7.85
N GLY A 282 12.03 2.04 -6.75
CA GLY A 282 11.85 3.20 -5.89
C GLY A 282 12.64 3.10 -4.59
N PRO A 283 12.70 4.20 -3.81
CA PRO A 283 13.30 4.18 -2.49
C PRO A 283 12.53 3.25 -1.54
N SER A 284 13.24 2.70 -0.56
CA SER A 284 12.62 1.97 0.55
C SER A 284 11.65 2.85 1.36
N PHE A 285 10.78 2.22 2.15
CA PHE A 285 9.86 2.94 3.05
C PHE A 285 10.56 3.84 4.08
N SER A 286 11.78 3.50 4.47
CA SER A 286 12.54 4.21 5.50
C SER A 286 13.47 5.30 4.96
N HIS A 287 13.56 5.44 3.63
CA HIS A 287 14.45 6.41 2.99
C HIS A 287 13.77 7.80 2.92
N ASP A 288 14.53 8.88 3.06
CA ASP A 288 14.01 10.26 3.06
C ASP A 288 13.28 10.63 1.75
N ASP A 289 13.79 10.18 0.60
CA ASP A 289 13.13 10.27 -0.72
C ASP A 289 11.73 9.62 -0.80
N TYR A 290 11.29 8.81 0.17
CA TYR A 290 9.99 8.12 0.15
C TYR A 290 8.82 9.10 -0.01
N THR A 291 8.78 10.15 0.82
CA THR A 291 7.68 11.13 0.81
C THR A 291 7.64 11.90 -0.50
N ILE A 292 8.81 12.18 -1.09
CA ILE A 292 8.93 12.86 -2.38
C ILE A 292 8.39 11.97 -3.51
N MET A 293 8.72 10.68 -3.51
CA MET A 293 8.20 9.72 -4.50
C MET A 293 6.70 9.44 -4.32
N GLU A 294 6.19 9.43 -3.09
CA GLU A 294 4.75 9.34 -2.82
C GLU A 294 4.01 10.58 -3.38
N LEU A 295 4.58 11.77 -3.20
CA LEU A 295 4.05 13.00 -3.79
C LEU A 295 4.12 12.98 -5.32
N ALA A 296 5.22 12.50 -5.92
CA ALA A 296 5.33 12.34 -7.37
C ALA A 296 4.25 11.40 -7.93
N SER A 297 3.93 10.31 -7.21
CA SER A 297 2.83 9.40 -7.56
C SER A 297 1.47 10.11 -7.52
N ALA A 298 1.24 11.00 -6.54
CA ALA A 298 0.03 11.82 -6.47
C ALA A 298 -0.06 12.86 -7.59
N VAL A 299 1.07 13.37 -8.11
CA VAL A 299 1.08 14.28 -9.28
C VAL A 299 0.55 13.56 -10.51
N VAL A 300 1.07 12.35 -10.81
CA VAL A 300 0.57 11.49 -11.90
C VAL A 300 -0.89 11.13 -11.66
N GLY A 301 -1.20 10.72 -10.43
CA GLY A 301 -2.56 10.45 -9.97
C GLY A 301 -3.16 9.18 -10.56
N GLY A 302 -4.48 9.19 -10.70
CA GLY A 302 -5.24 8.10 -11.30
C GLY A 302 -6.58 8.63 -11.80
N TRP A 303 -7.17 7.90 -12.73
CA TRP A 303 -8.46 8.22 -13.33
C TRP A 303 -9.11 6.94 -13.83
N ASP A 304 -10.43 6.91 -13.83
CA ASP A 304 -11.24 5.88 -14.46
C ASP A 304 -12.41 6.52 -15.21
N LYS A 305 -13.03 5.76 -16.12
CA LYS A 305 -14.21 6.22 -16.88
C LYS A 305 -15.41 6.63 -16.01
N SER A 306 -15.45 6.25 -14.73
CA SER A 306 -16.54 6.66 -13.82
C SER A 306 -16.35 8.09 -13.29
N GLN A 307 -15.13 8.61 -13.32
CA GLN A 307 -14.80 9.98 -12.94
C GLN A 307 -15.02 10.95 -14.11
N LEU A 308 -15.35 12.20 -13.77
CA LEU A 308 -15.45 13.28 -14.75
C LEU A 308 -14.11 13.47 -15.46
N GLY A 309 -14.08 13.17 -16.75
CA GLY A 309 -12.91 13.36 -17.60
C GLY A 309 -12.92 14.72 -18.32
N GLY A 310 -12.16 14.78 -19.41
CA GLY A 310 -12.06 15.92 -20.31
C GLY A 310 -10.84 16.81 -20.06
N LEU A 311 -10.72 17.85 -20.89
CA LEU A 311 -9.56 18.76 -20.91
C LEU A 311 -9.37 19.57 -19.61
N GLY A 312 -10.37 19.61 -18.73
CA GLY A 312 -10.30 20.28 -17.44
C GLY A 312 -9.74 19.44 -16.29
N HIS A 313 -9.40 18.16 -16.51
CA HIS A 313 -8.90 17.31 -15.43
C HIS A 313 -7.53 17.79 -14.88
N GLY A 314 -7.33 17.69 -13.56
CA GLY A 314 -6.15 18.24 -12.89
C GLY A 314 -4.82 17.54 -13.19
N THR A 315 -4.87 16.28 -13.64
CA THR A 315 -3.69 15.50 -14.06
C THR A 315 -3.58 15.44 -15.58
N ARG A 316 -2.37 15.53 -16.13
CA ARG A 316 -2.12 15.51 -17.58
C ARG A 316 -2.49 14.17 -18.21
N VAL A 317 -2.09 13.07 -17.58
CA VAL A 317 -2.37 11.71 -18.05
C VAL A 317 -3.87 11.47 -18.15
N ALA A 318 -4.67 11.94 -17.19
CA ALA A 318 -6.14 11.82 -17.28
C ALA A 318 -6.74 12.70 -18.37
N ARG A 319 -6.20 13.90 -18.60
CA ARG A 319 -6.68 14.76 -19.70
C ARG A 319 -6.49 14.05 -21.04
N ALA A 320 -5.30 13.54 -21.30
CA ALA A 320 -5.02 12.79 -22.53
C ALA A 320 -5.86 11.51 -22.61
N ALA A 321 -5.83 10.68 -21.55
CA ALA A 321 -6.53 9.41 -21.53
C ALA A 321 -8.05 9.53 -21.72
N SER A 322 -8.68 10.53 -21.08
CA SER A 322 -10.13 10.74 -21.19
C SER A 322 -10.55 11.47 -22.46
N TYR A 323 -9.74 12.39 -22.97
CA TYR A 323 -10.07 13.16 -24.18
C TYR A 323 -9.92 12.32 -25.44
N GLU A 324 -8.84 11.52 -25.52
CA GLU A 324 -8.54 10.68 -26.67
C GLU A 324 -9.11 9.26 -26.54
N GLY A 325 -9.69 8.91 -25.38
CA GLY A 325 -10.29 7.60 -25.13
C GLY A 325 -9.27 6.46 -25.07
N LEU A 326 -8.07 6.74 -24.55
CA LEU A 326 -6.92 5.83 -24.60
C LEU A 326 -7.01 4.65 -23.62
N CYS A 327 -7.67 4.83 -22.47
CA CYS A 327 -7.81 3.77 -21.45
C CYS A 327 -9.15 3.82 -20.71
N ASP A 328 -9.47 2.75 -20.01
CA ASP A 328 -10.66 2.65 -19.15
C ASP A 328 -10.35 3.10 -17.72
N ALA A 329 -9.15 2.78 -17.25
CA ALA A 329 -8.64 3.26 -15.99
C ALA A 329 -7.11 3.26 -16.01
N TYR A 330 -6.49 4.22 -15.31
CA TYR A 330 -5.10 4.15 -14.91
C TYR A 330 -4.93 4.61 -13.46
N LYS A 331 -3.87 4.13 -12.83
CA LYS A 331 -3.51 4.50 -11.47
C LYS A 331 -2.00 4.42 -11.28
N SER A 332 -1.42 5.52 -10.81
CA SER A 332 -0.07 5.52 -10.26
C SER A 332 -0.05 4.75 -8.93
N PHE A 333 0.97 3.91 -8.75
CA PHE A 333 1.15 3.11 -7.56
C PHE A 333 2.57 3.25 -7.02
N TYR A 334 2.69 3.06 -5.71
CA TYR A 334 3.95 3.00 -5.01
C TYR A 334 3.88 1.89 -3.96
N ILE A 335 4.58 0.79 -4.24
CA ILE A 335 4.62 -0.41 -3.39
C ILE A 335 5.99 -0.43 -2.75
N SER A 336 6.06 0.02 -1.50
CA SER A 336 7.32 0.11 -0.75
C SER A 336 7.55 -1.08 0.16
N TYR A 337 8.78 -1.57 0.15
CA TYR A 337 9.32 -2.57 1.07
C TYR A 337 10.33 -1.95 2.02
N LYS A 338 10.90 -2.77 2.91
CA LYS A 338 11.91 -2.32 3.88
C LYS A 338 13.19 -1.76 3.26
N ASP A 339 13.60 -2.27 2.10
CA ASP A 339 14.88 -1.96 1.46
C ASP A 339 14.77 -1.56 -0.02
N THR A 340 13.62 -1.79 -0.66
CA THR A 340 13.36 -1.43 -2.06
C THR A 340 11.89 -1.04 -2.26
N ALA A 341 11.49 -0.67 -3.47
CA ALA A 341 10.10 -0.42 -3.81
C ALA A 341 9.84 -0.55 -5.32
N LEU A 342 8.57 -0.69 -5.69
CA LEU A 342 8.09 -0.52 -7.06
C LEU A 342 7.26 0.75 -7.15
N TRP A 343 7.73 1.69 -7.97
CA TRP A 343 7.01 2.92 -8.26
C TRP A 343 6.65 2.95 -9.74
N GLY A 344 5.38 3.17 -10.07
CA GLY A 344 4.96 3.03 -11.46
C GLY A 344 3.50 3.35 -11.70
N ALA A 345 3.01 2.94 -12.87
CA ALA A 345 1.62 3.12 -13.25
C ALA A 345 1.03 1.81 -13.77
N TYR A 346 -0.23 1.60 -13.44
CA TYR A 346 -1.06 0.50 -13.91
C TYR A 346 -2.19 1.09 -14.75
N PHE A 347 -2.50 0.49 -15.89
CA PHE A 347 -3.63 0.90 -16.72
C PHE A 347 -4.32 -0.27 -17.41
N ILE A 348 -5.58 -0.04 -17.77
CA ILE A 348 -6.45 -0.96 -18.51
C ILE A 348 -6.82 -0.25 -19.81
N ALA A 349 -6.40 -0.80 -20.94
CA ALA A 349 -6.60 -0.16 -22.24
C ALA A 349 -6.95 -1.19 -23.34
N PRO A 350 -7.70 -0.77 -24.37
CA PRO A 350 -7.98 -1.63 -25.52
C PRO A 350 -6.70 -1.88 -26.34
N ARG A 351 -6.68 -2.98 -27.10
CA ARG A 351 -5.51 -3.48 -27.85
C ARG A 351 -4.76 -2.38 -28.64
N LEU A 352 -5.48 -1.51 -29.34
CA LEU A 352 -4.89 -0.58 -30.31
C LEU A 352 -4.32 0.70 -29.68
N THR A 353 -4.70 1.06 -28.46
CA THR A 353 -4.28 2.31 -27.80
C THR A 353 -3.13 2.10 -26.80
N LEU A 354 -2.57 0.88 -26.74
CA LEU A 354 -1.51 0.55 -25.78
C LEU A 354 -0.24 1.36 -26.00
N ASP A 355 0.23 1.52 -27.25
CA ASP A 355 1.42 2.32 -27.56
C ASP A 355 1.24 3.79 -27.13
N ASP A 356 0.05 4.36 -27.40
CA ASP A 356 -0.28 5.74 -27.04
C ASP A 356 -0.36 5.94 -25.53
N MET A 357 -0.98 5.00 -24.80
CA MET A 357 -1.03 5.05 -23.33
C MET A 357 0.36 4.97 -22.70
N VAL A 358 1.21 4.07 -23.18
CA VAL A 358 2.60 3.97 -22.72
C VAL A 358 3.33 5.28 -22.99
N PHE A 359 3.19 5.85 -24.18
CA PHE A 359 3.79 7.13 -24.52
C PHE A 359 3.36 8.25 -23.57
N VAL A 360 2.06 8.42 -23.33
CA VAL A 360 1.52 9.48 -22.45
C VAL A 360 2.03 9.32 -21.01
N VAL A 361 2.06 8.10 -20.48
CA VAL A 361 2.56 7.83 -19.12
C VAL A 361 4.05 8.14 -19.02
N GLN A 362 4.86 7.70 -19.99
CA GLN A 362 6.29 7.94 -19.99
C GLN A 362 6.65 9.42 -20.22
N ASP A 363 5.91 10.12 -21.08
CA ASP A 363 6.07 11.56 -21.29
C ASP A 363 5.83 12.33 -19.98
N GLU A 364 4.81 11.95 -19.21
CA GLU A 364 4.56 12.55 -17.89
C GLU A 364 5.71 12.26 -16.91
N TRP A 365 6.26 11.04 -16.89
CA TRP A 365 7.41 10.72 -16.04
C TRP A 365 8.67 11.52 -16.40
N MET A 366 8.94 11.71 -17.68
CA MET A 366 10.06 12.55 -18.13
C MET A 366 9.84 14.02 -17.82
N ARG A 367 8.59 14.48 -17.88
CA ARG A 367 8.21 15.82 -17.44
C ARG A 367 8.35 16.01 -15.94
N LEU A 368 8.03 15.02 -15.12
CA LEU A 368 8.30 15.06 -13.66
C LEU A 368 9.79 15.30 -13.38
N CYS A 369 10.68 14.69 -14.17
CA CYS A 369 12.12 14.85 -14.03
C CYS A 369 12.63 16.25 -14.43
N THR A 370 11.90 17.01 -15.25
CA THR A 370 12.43 18.17 -15.98
C THR A 370 11.59 19.44 -15.82
N MET A 371 10.30 19.35 -16.12
CA MET A 371 9.38 20.46 -16.36
C MET A 371 8.09 20.36 -15.52
N ILE A 372 8.24 20.00 -14.23
CA ILE A 372 7.13 20.09 -13.27
C ILE A 372 6.89 21.54 -12.82
N THR A 373 5.62 21.90 -12.63
CA THR A 373 5.21 23.25 -12.17
C THR A 373 4.78 23.22 -10.70
N ASP A 374 4.97 24.34 -10.01
CA ASP A 374 4.59 24.46 -8.58
C ASP A 374 3.08 24.27 -8.39
N GLU A 375 2.24 24.66 -9.36
CA GLU A 375 0.78 24.50 -9.29
C GLU A 375 0.34 23.03 -9.23
N GLU A 376 0.97 22.17 -10.03
CA GLU A 376 0.67 20.74 -10.05
C GLU A 376 1.11 20.06 -8.75
N ILE A 377 2.23 20.53 -8.18
CA ILE A 377 2.75 20.05 -6.91
C ILE A 377 1.83 20.45 -5.77
N GLU A 378 1.39 21.71 -5.71
CA GLU A 378 0.45 22.17 -4.68
C GLU A 378 -0.88 21.40 -4.71
N ARG A 379 -1.40 21.10 -5.91
CA ARG A 379 -2.55 20.21 -6.06
C ARG A 379 -2.28 18.83 -5.45
N ALA A 380 -1.14 18.22 -5.80
CA ALA A 380 -0.76 16.90 -5.32
C ALA A 380 -0.53 16.87 -3.80
N LYS A 381 0.10 17.90 -3.23
CA LYS A 381 0.27 18.06 -1.78
C LYS A 381 -1.08 18.09 -1.07
N ASN A 382 -2.03 18.87 -1.58
CA ASN A 382 -3.37 18.96 -1.00
C ASN A 382 -4.13 17.63 -1.09
N GLN A 383 -4.01 16.91 -2.21
CA GLN A 383 -4.59 15.57 -2.37
C GLN A 383 -3.97 14.56 -1.38
N LEU A 384 -2.64 14.56 -1.25
CA LEU A 384 -1.93 13.67 -0.34
C LEU A 384 -2.28 13.96 1.13
N LYS A 385 -2.27 15.23 1.54
CA LYS A 385 -2.68 15.66 2.90
C LYS A 385 -4.12 15.22 3.22
N THR A 386 -5.05 15.41 2.28
CA THR A 386 -6.46 15.01 2.45
C THR A 386 -6.58 13.49 2.62
N ASN A 387 -5.83 12.72 1.83
CA ASN A 387 -5.82 11.26 1.91
C ASN A 387 -5.23 10.78 3.26
N LEU A 388 -4.13 11.39 3.72
CA LEU A 388 -3.50 11.04 4.99
C LEU A 388 -4.41 11.33 6.18
N LEU A 389 -5.05 12.51 6.20
CA LEU A 389 -5.99 12.88 7.27
C LEU A 389 -7.23 11.99 7.27
N SER A 390 -7.79 11.69 6.10
CA SER A 390 -8.95 10.80 5.97
C SER A 390 -8.66 9.40 6.50
N LYS A 391 -7.49 8.84 6.17
CA LYS A 391 -7.06 7.53 6.69
C LYS A 391 -6.86 7.56 8.21
N SER A 392 -6.30 8.64 8.74
CA SER A 392 -6.07 8.79 10.18
C SER A 392 -7.35 8.85 11.01
N ALA A 393 -8.52 9.13 10.40
CA ALA A 393 -9.79 9.12 11.11
C ALA A 393 -10.23 7.69 11.50
N SER A 394 -9.92 6.68 10.69
CA SER A 394 -10.26 5.28 10.97
C SER A 394 -9.29 4.68 12.01
N VAL A 395 -9.84 4.02 13.04
CA VAL A 395 -9.04 3.32 14.07
C VAL A 395 -8.24 2.16 13.47
N VAL A 396 -8.83 1.46 12.49
CA VAL A 396 -8.21 0.31 11.80
C VAL A 396 -7.05 0.78 10.92
N GLU A 397 -7.30 1.76 10.05
CA GLU A 397 -6.25 2.31 9.16
C GLU A 397 -5.11 2.95 9.94
N THR A 398 -5.43 3.61 11.07
CA THR A 398 -4.41 4.16 11.97
C THR A 398 -3.57 3.06 12.60
N SER A 399 -4.20 1.97 13.06
CA SER A 399 -3.52 0.77 13.57
C SER A 399 -2.54 0.20 12.53
N HIS A 400 -2.99 0.08 11.27
CA HIS A 400 -2.16 -0.40 10.17
C HIS A 400 -0.98 0.53 9.88
N LYS A 401 -1.23 1.84 9.86
CA LYS A 401 -0.18 2.86 9.66
C LYS A 401 0.90 2.76 10.74
N ILE A 402 0.50 2.68 12.01
CA ILE A 402 1.41 2.61 13.14
C ILE A 402 2.19 1.30 13.14
N GLY A 403 1.49 0.16 12.99
CA GLY A 403 2.12 -1.17 12.95
C GLY A 403 3.17 -1.26 11.85
N ARG A 404 2.82 -0.85 10.63
CA ARG A 404 3.76 -0.82 9.51
C ARG A 404 4.91 0.16 9.72
N SER A 405 4.66 1.35 10.27
CA SER A 405 5.70 2.35 10.48
C SER A 405 6.76 1.87 11.48
N ILE A 406 6.35 1.25 12.57
CA ILE A 406 7.28 0.68 13.55
C ILE A 406 8.04 -0.50 12.95
N LEU A 407 7.36 -1.42 12.24
CA LEU A 407 8.03 -2.58 11.64
C LEU A 407 9.09 -2.20 10.60
N TYR A 408 8.88 -1.12 9.84
CA TYR A 408 9.74 -0.75 8.71
C TYR A 408 10.77 0.31 9.09
N ARG A 409 10.37 1.35 9.85
CA ARG A 409 11.20 2.51 10.19
C ARG A 409 11.62 2.55 11.66
N THR A 410 11.11 1.66 12.51
CA THR A 410 11.32 1.65 13.98
C THR A 410 10.84 2.90 14.73
N CYS A 411 10.33 3.90 14.01
CA CYS A 411 9.79 5.13 14.57
C CYS A 411 8.47 5.48 13.91
N ILE A 412 7.63 6.22 14.65
CA ILE A 412 6.38 6.77 14.14
C ILE A 412 6.62 8.25 13.84
N LEU A 413 6.28 8.67 12.63
CA LEU A 413 6.23 10.09 12.29
C LEU A 413 4.86 10.65 12.72
N PRO A 414 4.81 11.62 13.65
CA PRO A 414 3.58 12.31 14.01
C PRO A 414 2.91 12.91 12.77
N LEU A 415 1.58 12.91 12.72
CA LEU A 415 0.85 13.37 11.54
C LEU A 415 1.12 14.85 11.23
N TYR A 416 1.34 15.67 12.26
CA TYR A 416 1.72 17.07 12.11
C TYR A 416 3.06 17.22 11.37
N GLU A 417 4.08 16.45 11.75
CA GLU A 417 5.40 16.49 11.11
C GLU A 417 5.31 15.98 9.67
N ALA A 418 4.60 14.88 9.44
CA ALA A 418 4.38 14.36 8.09
C ALA A 418 3.73 15.38 7.14
N ILE A 419 2.77 16.17 7.63
CA ILE A 419 2.12 17.23 6.84
C ILE A 419 3.09 18.38 6.56
N MET A 420 3.90 18.77 7.55
CA MET A 420 4.92 19.82 7.38
C MET A 420 6.01 19.39 6.40
N ASP A 421 6.44 18.14 6.46
CA ASP A 421 7.40 17.56 5.50
C ASP A 421 6.84 17.65 4.08
N ILE A 422 5.57 17.28 3.88
CA ILE A 422 4.90 17.40 2.57
C ILE A 422 4.86 18.86 2.09
N ASP A 423 4.55 19.80 2.97
CA ASP A 423 4.47 21.22 2.61
C ASP A 423 5.84 21.80 2.23
N ASN A 424 6.92 21.33 2.86
CA ASN A 424 8.28 21.79 2.64
C ASN A 424 8.88 21.31 1.31
N ILE A 425 8.32 20.28 0.66
CA ILE A 425 8.85 19.76 -0.61
C ILE A 425 8.78 20.82 -1.72
N SER A 426 9.91 21.09 -2.35
CA SER A 426 10.00 22.01 -3.48
C SER A 426 9.92 21.28 -4.83
N SER A 427 9.71 22.04 -5.92
CA SER A 427 9.76 21.51 -7.27
C SER A 427 11.14 20.98 -7.67
N ASN A 428 12.22 21.56 -7.12
CA ASN A 428 13.58 21.08 -7.37
C ASN A 428 13.84 19.73 -6.70
N ASP A 429 13.29 19.49 -5.51
CA ASP A 429 13.44 18.21 -4.81
C ASP A 429 12.78 17.08 -5.60
N ILE A 430 11.56 17.30 -6.12
CA ILE A 430 10.86 16.34 -6.96
C ILE A 430 11.66 16.05 -8.23
N LYS A 431 12.16 17.10 -8.91
CA LYS A 431 12.99 16.91 -10.11
C LYS A 431 14.24 16.08 -9.81
N ALA A 432 14.96 16.40 -8.74
CA ALA A 432 16.18 15.70 -8.36
C ALA A 432 15.92 14.22 -8.03
N VAL A 433 14.87 13.95 -7.25
CA VAL A 433 14.50 12.58 -6.87
C VAL A 433 13.96 11.79 -8.07
N CYS A 434 13.06 12.35 -8.87
CA CYS A 434 12.58 11.71 -10.09
C CYS A 434 13.71 11.45 -11.10
N TYR A 435 14.66 12.39 -11.22
CA TYR A 435 15.84 12.18 -12.07
C TYR A 435 16.70 11.01 -11.56
N LYS A 436 16.87 10.86 -10.24
CA LYS A 436 17.61 9.76 -9.62
C LYS A 436 16.97 8.39 -9.88
N TYR A 437 15.65 8.26 -9.77
CA TYR A 437 14.95 6.96 -9.83
C TYR A 437 14.30 6.62 -11.17
N LEU A 438 13.97 7.61 -12.02
CA LEU A 438 13.23 7.39 -13.26
C LEU A 438 14.06 7.66 -14.51
N TYR A 439 14.91 8.68 -14.48
CA TYR A 439 15.64 9.12 -15.68
C TYR A 439 16.76 8.15 -16.05
N ASP A 440 16.73 7.68 -17.29
CA ASP A 440 17.66 6.68 -17.85
C ASP A 440 17.76 5.39 -17.02
N LYS A 441 16.66 5.02 -16.35
CA LYS A 441 16.56 3.76 -15.58
C LYS A 441 15.84 2.69 -16.40
N CYS A 442 16.20 1.44 -16.14
CA CYS A 442 15.51 0.31 -16.76
C CYS A 442 14.21 0.03 -16.01
N PRO A 443 13.03 0.13 -16.63
CA PRO A 443 11.78 -0.23 -16.00
C PRO A 443 11.58 -1.75 -16.02
N VAL A 444 10.66 -2.23 -15.20
CA VAL A 444 10.03 -3.55 -15.31
C VAL A 444 8.65 -3.37 -15.95
N VAL A 445 8.31 -4.27 -16.86
CA VAL A 445 7.04 -4.28 -17.58
C VAL A 445 6.36 -5.62 -17.35
N ALA A 446 5.10 -5.58 -16.93
CA ALA A 446 4.21 -6.73 -16.90
C ALA A 446 2.95 -6.39 -17.70
N ALA A 447 2.47 -7.35 -18.49
CA ALA A 447 1.25 -7.18 -19.27
C ALA A 447 0.45 -8.47 -19.40
N VAL A 448 -0.87 -8.39 -19.36
CA VAL A 448 -1.81 -9.52 -19.47
C VAL A 448 -2.97 -9.13 -20.41
N GLY A 449 -3.34 -10.02 -21.34
CA GLY A 449 -4.44 -9.81 -22.29
C GLY A 449 -3.96 -9.56 -23.73
N PRO A 450 -4.72 -8.82 -24.58
CA PRO A 450 -4.37 -8.55 -25.98
C PRO A 450 -3.22 -7.55 -26.10
N THR A 451 -1.99 -8.02 -25.83
CA THR A 451 -0.77 -7.21 -25.67
C THR A 451 0.02 -7.01 -26.97
N GLU A 452 -0.54 -7.35 -28.13
CA GLU A 452 0.18 -7.27 -29.41
C GLU A 452 0.67 -5.86 -29.75
N ALA A 453 -0.15 -4.84 -29.49
CA ALA A 453 0.20 -3.45 -29.79
C ALA A 453 0.97 -2.76 -28.63
N LEU A 454 1.37 -3.51 -27.60
CA LEU A 454 2.19 -2.97 -26.53
C LEU A 454 3.61 -2.71 -27.04
N THR A 455 4.09 -1.48 -26.81
CA THR A 455 5.44 -1.01 -27.16
C THR A 455 6.52 -2.01 -26.76
N ASP A 456 7.49 -2.31 -27.64
CA ASP A 456 8.63 -3.18 -27.32
C ASP A 456 9.46 -2.63 -26.15
N TYR A 457 10.07 -3.52 -25.35
CA TYR A 457 10.88 -3.13 -24.19
C TYR A 457 11.98 -2.14 -24.56
N SER A 458 12.63 -2.28 -25.71
CA SER A 458 13.71 -1.38 -26.15
C SER A 458 13.20 0.04 -26.37
N ARG A 459 11.98 0.19 -26.94
CA ARG A 459 11.31 1.48 -27.12
C ARG A 459 10.85 2.05 -25.77
N ILE A 460 10.28 1.23 -24.89
CA ILE A 460 9.92 1.63 -23.52
C ILE A 460 11.17 2.16 -22.80
N ARG A 461 12.29 1.44 -22.86
CA ARG A 461 13.55 1.89 -22.25
C ARG A 461 14.09 3.17 -22.88
N SER A 462 13.98 3.33 -24.20
CA SER A 462 14.44 4.54 -24.91
C SER A 462 13.64 5.78 -24.50
N ASN A 463 12.38 5.62 -24.15
CA ASN A 463 11.50 6.71 -23.69
C ASN A 463 11.72 7.10 -22.21
N THR A 464 12.69 6.50 -21.52
CA THR A 464 13.05 6.86 -20.13
C THR A 464 14.06 8.01 -20.05
N TYR A 465 14.38 8.65 -21.17
CA TYR A 465 15.15 9.89 -21.23
C TYR A 465 14.69 10.74 -22.41
N TRP A 466 15.00 12.04 -22.38
CA TRP A 466 14.76 12.97 -23.48
C TRP A 466 16.08 13.45 -24.06
N LEU A 467 16.22 13.39 -25.39
CA LEU A 467 17.38 13.90 -26.12
C LEU A 467 17.45 15.44 -26.21
N ARG A 468 16.41 16.14 -25.74
CA ARG A 468 16.26 17.60 -25.84
C ARG A 468 16.62 18.35 -24.55
N LEU A 469 17.28 17.68 -23.61
CA LEU A 469 17.59 18.22 -22.28
C LEU A 469 18.81 19.14 -22.28
#